data_AF-A0A0Q8FHD6-F1
#
_entry.id   AF-A0A0Q8FHD6-F1
#
_cell.length_a   1.000
_cell.length_b   1.000
_cell.length_c   1.000
_cell.angle_alpha   90.00
_cell.angle_beta   90.00
_cell.angle_gamma   90.00
#
_symmetry.space_group_name_H-M   'P 1'
#
loop_
_entity.id
_entity.type
_entity.pdbx_description
1 polymer ?
#
loop_
_entity_poly.entity_id
_entity_poly.type
_entity_poly.pdbx_seq_one_letter_code
_entity_poly.pdbx_strand_id
1 'polypeptide(L)'
;MTSKDRDTQDLLPPDDADGLPLLPREAPPPSLDDALHLLQADPGHSLADPGLARLPPAGLDRLFLAARRQAERNHDGILLLLDLLHLAQRAEGASHRRLLTGVVRQLRHHVEDQQRWQALADNAAYYRDNPQVAERVAARLPLR
;
A
#
# COMPACT_ATOMS: atom_id res chain seq x y z
N MET A 1 -14.86 -70.89 -30.24
CA MET A 1 -14.08 -69.92 -31.06
C MET A 1 -12.90 -69.45 -30.22
N THR A 2 -11.71 -69.51 -30.80
CA THR A 2 -10.37 -69.46 -30.19
C THR A 2 -9.77 -68.05 -30.19
N SER A 3 -9.02 -67.72 -29.13
CA SER A 3 -7.69 -67.04 -29.11
C SER A 3 -7.37 -65.96 -30.15
N LYS A 4 -7.01 -64.74 -29.70
CA LYS A 4 -5.66 -64.16 -29.95
C LYS A 4 -5.44 -62.82 -29.23
N ASP A 5 -4.37 -62.80 -28.44
CA ASP A 5 -3.60 -61.64 -27.97
C ASP A 5 -2.88 -60.89 -29.11
N ARG A 6 -2.24 -59.76 -28.72
CA ARG A 6 -1.09 -59.04 -29.33
C ARG A 6 -1.46 -57.92 -30.32
N ASP A 7 -0.81 -56.75 -30.34
CA ASP A 7 0.39 -56.24 -29.64
C ASP A 7 0.63 -54.78 -30.08
N THR A 8 1.52 -54.08 -29.35
CA THR A 8 2.41 -52.98 -29.82
C THR A 8 1.76 -51.61 -30.09
N GLN A 9 1.88 -50.66 -29.16
CA GLN A 9 2.96 -49.64 -29.11
C GLN A 9 3.08 -48.83 -30.41
N ASP A 10 2.67 -47.57 -30.36
CA ASP A 10 3.29 -46.53 -31.17
C ASP A 10 3.83 -45.44 -30.25
N LEU A 11 5.06 -45.07 -30.55
CA LEU A 11 5.99 -44.27 -29.77
C LEU A 11 5.95 -42.79 -30.19
N LEU A 12 6.22 -41.95 -29.18
CA LEU A 12 6.87 -40.62 -29.20
C LEU A 12 6.04 -39.39 -29.63
N PRO A 13 6.41 -38.16 -29.17
CA PRO A 13 7.60 -37.77 -28.38
C PRO A 13 7.30 -37.11 -27.01
N PRO A 14 8.31 -36.93 -26.14
CA PRO A 14 8.23 -36.01 -25.00
C PRO A 14 8.26 -34.58 -25.53
N ASP A 15 7.15 -33.87 -25.40
CA ASP A 15 7.12 -32.44 -25.69
C ASP A 15 7.65 -31.71 -24.46
N ASP A 16 8.81 -31.08 -24.65
CA ASP A 16 9.43 -30.15 -23.73
C ASP A 16 8.51 -28.94 -23.53
N ALA A 17 7.51 -29.08 -22.67
CA ALA A 17 6.75 -27.95 -22.14
C ALA A 17 7.49 -27.44 -20.90
N ASP A 18 8.43 -26.54 -21.18
CA ASP A 18 8.83 -25.39 -20.38
C ASP A 18 8.59 -25.48 -18.87
N GLY A 19 9.70 -25.41 -18.14
CA GLY A 19 9.72 -25.08 -16.73
C GLY A 19 8.96 -23.78 -16.47
N LEU A 20 7.67 -23.91 -16.15
CA LEU A 20 6.91 -22.84 -15.54
C LEU A 20 7.55 -22.58 -14.18
N PRO A 21 8.04 -21.36 -13.90
CA PRO A 21 8.39 -21.02 -12.53
C PRO A 21 7.13 -21.24 -11.70
N LEU A 22 7.21 -22.13 -10.71
CA LEU A 22 6.23 -22.24 -9.64
C LEU A 22 6.06 -20.83 -9.08
N LEU A 23 4.98 -20.15 -9.48
CA LEU A 23 4.56 -18.90 -8.86
C LEU A 23 4.53 -19.17 -7.35
N PRO A 24 5.11 -18.29 -6.51
CA PRO A 24 5.11 -18.49 -5.08
C PRO A 24 3.69 -18.78 -4.64
N ARG A 25 3.50 -19.99 -4.09
CA ARG A 25 2.26 -20.46 -3.46
C ARG A 25 1.76 -19.31 -2.60
N GLU A 26 0.64 -18.69 -2.98
CA GLU A 26 0.04 -17.59 -2.23
C GLU A 26 -0.02 -18.02 -0.76
N ALA A 27 0.76 -17.35 0.07
CA ALA A 27 0.75 -17.62 1.50
C ALA A 27 -0.69 -17.47 1.99
N PRO A 28 -1.17 -18.35 2.89
CA PRO A 28 -2.49 -18.20 3.45
C PRO A 28 -2.63 -16.78 4.02
N PRO A 29 -3.80 -16.13 3.86
CA PRO A 29 -3.99 -14.78 4.35
C PRO A 29 -3.67 -14.75 5.86
N PRO A 30 -2.95 -13.73 6.33
CA PRO A 30 -2.53 -13.65 7.73
C PRO A 30 -3.75 -13.79 8.64
N SER A 31 -3.59 -14.55 9.73
CA SER A 31 -4.66 -14.64 10.73
C SER A 31 -4.97 -13.24 11.28
N LEU A 32 -6.15 -13.06 11.87
CA LEU A 32 -6.50 -11.77 12.46
C LEU A 32 -5.47 -11.34 13.53
N ASP A 33 -4.95 -12.28 14.31
CA ASP A 33 -3.88 -12.02 15.28
C ASP A 33 -2.55 -11.64 14.61
N ASP A 34 -2.19 -12.28 13.50
CA ASP A 34 -1.01 -11.89 12.72
C ASP A 34 -1.19 -10.49 12.10
N ALA A 35 -2.40 -10.18 11.61
CA ALA A 35 -2.73 -8.87 11.08
C ALA A 35 -2.72 -7.79 12.18
N LEU A 36 -3.18 -8.11 13.38
CA LEU A 36 -3.11 -7.22 14.55
C LEU A 36 -1.67 -7.03 15.03
N HIS A 37 -0.85 -8.08 15.04
CA HIS A 37 0.57 -7.99 15.35
C HIS A 37 1.35 -7.19 14.29
N LEU A 38 1.01 -7.34 13.00
CA LEU A 38 1.56 -6.53 11.91
C LEU A 38 1.06 -5.07 11.96
N LEU A 39 -0.13 -4.81 12.49
CA LEU A 39 -0.63 -3.45 12.75
C LEU A 39 0.07 -2.79 13.95
N GLN A 40 0.44 -3.59 14.95
CA GLN A 40 1.15 -3.15 16.15
C GLN A 40 2.65 -3.00 15.91
N ALA A 41 3.21 -3.75 14.96
CA ALA A 41 4.51 -3.47 14.39
C ALA A 41 4.37 -2.15 13.62
N ASP A 42 4.83 -1.05 14.22
CA ASP A 42 4.93 0.24 13.56
C ASP A 42 5.49 0.00 12.14
N PRO A 43 4.67 0.20 11.08
CA PRO A 43 5.03 -0.20 9.73
C PRO A 43 6.10 0.79 9.30
N GLY A 44 7.35 0.45 9.60
CA GLY A 44 8.53 1.31 9.62
C GLY A 44 8.37 2.51 8.72
N HIS A 45 7.83 3.60 9.27
CA HIS A 45 7.92 4.91 8.66
C HIS A 45 9.39 5.26 8.74
N SER A 46 10.13 4.97 7.67
CA SER A 46 11.45 5.53 7.50
C SER A 46 11.25 7.04 7.46
N LEU A 47 11.43 7.70 8.61
CA LEU A 47 11.30 9.14 8.84
C LEU A 47 12.30 9.97 8.02
N ALA A 48 13.05 9.33 7.15
CA ALA A 48 14.09 9.93 6.34
C ALA A 48 14.07 9.31 4.93
N ASP A 49 13.04 9.61 4.12
CA ASP A 49 13.04 9.36 2.68
C ASP A 49 14.25 10.09 2.07
N PRO A 50 15.27 9.34 1.64
CA PRO A 50 16.51 9.95 1.19
C PRO A 50 16.31 10.77 -0.09
N GLY A 51 15.23 10.54 -0.85
CA GLY A 51 14.89 11.34 -2.02
C GLY A 51 14.66 12.82 -1.71
N LEU A 52 14.23 13.15 -0.49
CA LEU A 52 14.00 14.54 -0.07
C LEU A 52 15.28 15.26 0.36
N ALA A 53 16.32 14.53 0.74
CA ALA A 53 17.56 15.09 1.27
C ALA A 53 18.30 16.02 0.30
N ARG A 54 18.01 15.93 -1.01
CA ARG A 54 18.59 16.79 -2.05
C ARG A 54 17.81 18.10 -2.28
N LEU A 55 16.62 18.24 -1.69
CA LEU A 55 15.81 19.42 -1.90
C LEU A 55 16.44 20.63 -1.17
N PRO A 56 16.45 21.82 -1.79
CA PRO A 56 16.86 23.02 -1.10
C PRO A 56 15.89 23.34 0.04
N PRO A 57 16.29 24.12 1.06
CA PRO A 57 15.43 24.47 2.20
C PRO A 57 14.06 25.02 1.79
N ALA A 58 14.02 25.95 0.83
CA ALA A 58 12.77 26.50 0.29
C ALA A 58 11.91 25.45 -0.47
N GLY A 59 12.52 24.37 -0.96
CA GLY A 59 11.81 23.21 -1.50
C GLY A 59 11.18 22.37 -0.40
N LEU A 60 11.92 22.11 0.69
CA LEU A 60 11.44 21.39 1.87
C LEU A 60 10.28 22.13 2.56
N ASP A 61 10.37 23.46 2.70
CA ASP A 61 9.28 24.27 3.27
C ASP A 61 7.99 24.18 2.45
N ARG A 62 8.11 24.31 1.12
CA ARG A 62 6.95 24.20 0.23
C ARG A 62 6.34 22.81 0.28
N LEU A 63 7.18 21.77 0.31
CA LEU A 63 6.75 20.39 0.43
C LEU A 63 6.03 20.14 1.74
N PHE A 64 6.60 20.58 2.87
CA PHE A 64 5.99 20.50 4.19
C PHE A 64 4.60 21.14 4.21
N LEU A 65 4.48 22.38 3.75
CA LEU A 65 3.19 23.10 3.74
C LEU A 65 2.16 22.45 2.80
N ALA A 66 2.59 21.94 1.64
CA ALA A 66 1.70 21.25 0.71
C ALA A 66 1.22 19.90 1.28
N ALA A 67 2.15 19.10 1.81
CA ALA A 67 1.86 17.80 2.40
C ALA A 67 0.95 17.92 3.62
N ARG A 68 1.23 18.87 4.53
CA ARG A 68 0.34 19.14 5.68
C ARG A 68 -1.07 19.51 5.28
N ARG A 69 -1.23 20.44 4.33
CA ARG A 69 -2.57 20.82 3.82
C ARG A 69 -3.30 19.64 3.19
N GLN A 70 -2.58 18.75 2.52
CA GLN A 70 -3.21 17.58 1.92
C GLN A 70 -3.59 16.52 2.97
N ALA A 71 -2.78 16.33 4.01
CA ALA A 71 -3.13 15.49 5.16
C ALA A 71 -4.39 16.03 5.87
N GLU A 72 -4.47 17.34 6.11
CA GLU A 72 -5.63 18.01 6.70
C GLU A 72 -6.90 17.82 5.85
N ARG A 73 -6.82 18.02 4.53
CA ARG A 73 -7.96 17.75 3.62
C ARG A 73 -8.45 16.31 3.67
N ASN A 74 -7.53 15.35 3.77
CA ASN A 74 -7.92 13.94 3.89
C ASN A 74 -8.58 13.67 5.24
N HIS A 75 -8.10 14.30 6.31
CA HIS A 75 -8.74 14.24 7.62
C HIS A 75 -10.16 14.80 7.59
N ASP A 76 -10.37 15.96 6.98
CA ASP A 76 -11.71 16.54 6.80
C ASP A 76 -12.62 15.61 5.99
N GLY A 77 -12.08 14.97 4.94
CA GLY A 77 -12.79 13.96 4.15
C GLY A 77 -13.19 12.72 4.96
N ILE A 78 -12.33 12.26 5.87
CA ILE A 78 -12.61 11.17 6.81
C ILE A 78 -13.80 11.54 7.70
N LEU A 79 -13.77 12.72 8.32
CA LEU A 79 -14.85 13.18 9.21
C LEU A 79 -16.18 13.27 8.45
N LEU A 80 -16.17 13.84 7.24
CA LEU A 80 -17.35 13.92 6.40
C LEU A 80 -17.93 12.53 6.05
N LEU A 81 -17.07 11.57 5.71
CA LEU A 81 -17.52 10.20 5.40
C LEU A 81 -18.13 9.50 6.63
N LEU A 82 -17.60 9.75 7.83
CA LEU A 82 -18.16 9.24 9.08
C LEU A 82 -19.53 9.87 9.38
N ASP A 83 -19.68 11.18 9.15
CA ASP A 83 -20.97 11.86 9.30
C ASP A 83 -22.02 11.31 8.32
N LEU A 84 -21.63 11.12 7.05
CA LEU A 84 -22.50 10.51 6.03
C LEU A 84 -22.89 9.07 6.39
N LEU A 85 -21.96 8.31 6.95
CA LEU A 85 -22.21 6.95 7.44
C LEU A 85 -23.26 6.95 8.56
N HIS A 86 -23.13 7.88 9.52
CA HIS A 86 -24.06 8.04 10.63
C HIS A 86 -25.47 8.48 10.19
N LEU A 87 -25.55 9.35 9.17
CA LEU A 87 -26.81 9.74 8.56
C LEU A 87 -27.45 8.59 7.80
N ALA A 88 -26.66 7.85 7.01
CA ALA A 88 -27.14 6.72 6.23
C ALA A 88 -27.70 5.59 7.11
N GLN A 89 -27.13 5.35 8.30
CA GLN A 89 -27.63 4.35 9.25
C GLN A 89 -29.06 4.61 9.72
N ARG A 90 -29.53 5.86 9.68
CA ARG A 90 -30.91 6.23 10.04
C ARG A 90 -31.91 6.02 8.89
N ALA A 91 -31.43 5.79 7.67
CA ALA A 91 -32.27 5.59 6.50
C ALA A 91 -32.43 4.09 6.20
N GLU A 92 -33.66 3.58 6.28
CA GLU A 92 -33.96 2.18 5.95
C GLU A 92 -33.97 1.95 4.42
N GLY A 93 -33.33 0.87 3.94
CA GLY A 93 -33.41 0.46 2.54
C GLY A 93 -32.35 -0.54 2.06
N ALA A 94 -32.68 -1.34 1.03
CA ALA A 94 -31.81 -2.38 0.48
C ALA A 94 -30.50 -1.84 -0.18
N SER A 95 -30.45 -0.55 -0.53
CA SER A 95 -29.27 0.15 -1.05
C SER A 95 -28.16 0.35 -0.01
N HIS A 96 -28.46 0.14 1.27
CA HIS A 96 -27.58 0.43 2.40
C HIS A 96 -26.27 -0.40 2.37
N ARG A 97 -26.34 -1.69 1.99
CA ARG A 97 -25.14 -2.56 1.97
C ARG A 97 -24.09 -2.12 0.94
N ARG A 98 -24.52 -1.69 -0.26
CA ARG A 98 -23.58 -1.24 -1.31
C ARG A 98 -22.95 0.11 -0.97
N LEU A 99 -23.73 1.00 -0.35
CA LEU A 99 -23.24 2.28 0.15
C LEU A 99 -22.20 2.08 1.26
N LEU A 100 -22.46 1.20 2.23
CA LEU A 100 -21.52 0.86 3.29
C LEU A 100 -20.17 0.39 2.75
N THR A 101 -20.16 -0.54 1.79
CA THR A 101 -18.92 -1.01 1.17
C THR A 101 -18.16 0.12 0.45
N GLY A 102 -18.88 1.00 -0.23
CA GLY A 102 -18.30 2.18 -0.89
C GLY A 102 -17.66 3.14 0.09
N VAL A 103 -18.37 3.48 1.17
CA VAL A 103 -17.90 4.39 2.23
C VAL A 103 -16.69 3.81 2.95
N VAL A 104 -16.70 2.53 3.34
CA VAL A 104 -15.57 1.89 4.03
C VAL A 104 -14.32 1.88 3.14
N ARG A 105 -14.47 1.58 1.84
CA ARG A 105 -13.34 1.63 0.89
C ARG A 105 -12.77 3.04 0.77
N GLN A 106 -13.64 4.04 0.68
CA GLN A 106 -13.22 5.43 0.54
C GLN A 106 -12.58 5.96 1.83
N LEU A 107 -13.12 5.58 3.00
CA LEU A 107 -12.56 5.87 4.31
C LEU A 107 -11.13 5.32 4.42
N ARG A 108 -10.93 4.05 4.04
CA ARG A 108 -9.59 3.44 4.03
C ARG A 108 -8.63 4.22 3.15
N HIS A 109 -9.06 4.60 1.94
CA HIS A 109 -8.25 5.38 1.02
C HIS A 109 -7.83 6.74 1.62
N HIS A 110 -8.76 7.48 2.23
CA HIS A 110 -8.42 8.74 2.87
C HIS A 110 -7.49 8.58 4.08
N VAL A 111 -7.66 7.53 4.88
CA VAL A 111 -6.76 7.24 6.01
C VAL A 111 -5.35 6.94 5.52
N GLU A 112 -5.22 6.05 4.53
CA GLU A 112 -3.92 5.72 3.94
C GLU A 112 -3.26 6.95 3.31
N ASP A 113 -4.01 7.78 2.58
CA ASP A 113 -3.47 9.02 2.01
C ASP A 113 -3.09 10.01 3.10
N GLN A 114 -3.92 10.21 4.12
CA GLN A 114 -3.59 11.09 5.26
C GLN A 114 -2.24 10.68 5.87
N GLN A 115 -2.03 9.38 6.11
CA GLN A 115 -0.78 8.86 6.66
C GLN A 115 0.41 9.12 5.72
N ARG A 116 0.25 8.86 4.41
CA ARG A 116 1.29 9.15 3.41
C ARG A 116 1.68 10.63 3.40
N TRP A 117 0.70 11.53 3.40
CA TRP A 117 0.95 12.97 3.39
C TRP A 117 1.53 13.47 4.72
N GLN A 118 1.11 12.90 5.84
CA GLN A 118 1.68 13.21 7.15
C GLN A 118 3.15 12.78 7.22
N ALA A 119 3.46 11.55 6.81
CA ALA A 119 4.83 11.05 6.76
C ALA A 119 5.71 11.92 5.84
N LEU A 120 5.19 12.35 4.69
CA LEU A 120 5.91 13.26 3.79
C LEU A 120 6.19 14.62 4.44
N ALA A 121 5.23 15.16 5.18
CA ALA A 121 5.40 16.40 5.92
C ALA A 121 6.46 16.25 7.02
N ASP A 122 6.41 15.16 7.78
CA ASP A 122 7.36 14.89 8.87
C ASP A 122 8.78 14.70 8.33
N ASN A 123 8.94 14.00 7.21
CA ASN A 123 10.20 13.87 6.49
C ASN A 123 10.75 15.23 6.04
N ALA A 124 9.91 16.08 5.45
CA ALA A 124 10.31 17.41 4.99
C ALA A 124 10.72 18.31 6.16
N ALA A 125 9.97 18.28 7.27
CA ALA A 125 10.31 18.99 8.50
C ALA A 125 11.63 18.48 9.09
N TYR A 126 11.81 17.17 9.15
CA TYR A 126 13.04 16.55 9.66
C TYR A 126 14.28 17.05 8.93
N TYR A 127 14.30 17.03 7.58
CA TYR A 127 15.46 17.50 6.82
C TYR A 127 15.65 19.02 6.88
N ARG A 128 14.56 19.79 6.95
CA ARG A 128 14.64 21.25 7.15
C ARG A 128 15.30 21.58 8.49
N ASP A 129 14.91 20.87 9.55
CA ASP A 129 15.38 21.12 10.91
C ASP A 129 16.76 20.48 11.16
N ASN A 130 17.19 19.54 10.30
CA ASN A 130 18.47 18.82 10.39
C ASN A 130 19.27 18.88 9.07
N PRO A 131 19.76 20.05 8.64
CA PRO A 131 20.46 20.21 7.35
C PRO A 131 21.72 19.36 7.23
N GLN A 132 22.44 19.17 8.34
CA GLN A 132 23.62 18.30 8.45
C GLN A 132 23.31 16.85 8.02
N VAL A 133 22.10 16.37 8.37
CA VAL A 133 21.64 15.02 8.03
C VAL A 133 21.23 14.95 6.57
N ALA A 134 20.55 15.99 6.06
CA ALA A 134 20.21 16.11 4.65
C ALA A 134 21.46 16.02 3.76
N GLU A 135 22.51 16.79 4.08
CA GLU A 135 23.78 16.77 3.34
C GLU A 135 24.44 15.38 3.35
N ARG A 136 24.52 14.74 4.52
CA ARG A 136 25.12 13.40 4.67
C ARG A 136 24.34 12.33 3.91
N VAL A 137 23.01 12.41 3.88
CA VAL A 137 22.16 11.48 3.14
C VAL A 137 22.27 11.76 1.63
N ALA A 138 22.25 13.04 1.22
CA ALA A 138 22.40 13.46 -0.17
C ALA A 138 23.72 12.98 -0.78
N ALA A 139 24.83 13.04 -0.02
CA ALA A 139 26.16 12.60 -0.45
C ALA A 139 26.26 11.09 -0.69
N ARG A 140 25.35 10.28 -0.12
CA ARG A 140 25.33 8.81 -0.29
C ARG A 140 24.42 8.35 -1.42
N LEU A 141 23.64 9.25 -2.02
CA LEU A 141 22.72 8.91 -3.09
C LEU A 141 23.43 8.89 -4.45
N PRO A 142 23.14 7.92 -5.34
CA PRO A 142 23.70 7.89 -6.69
C PRO A 142 23.26 9.10 -7.49
N LEU A 143 24.18 9.71 -8.24
CA LEU A 143 23.85 10.76 -9.21
C LEU A 143 22.92 10.13 -10.27
N ARG A 144 21.73 10.70 -10.45
CA ARG A 144 20.76 10.27 -11.45
C ARG A 144 20.92 11.13 -12.69
#